data_AF-A0A0T7GGY9-F1
#
_entry.id   AF-A0A0T7GGY9-F1
#
_cell.length_a   1.000
_cell.length_b   1.000
_cell.length_c   1.000
_cell.angle_alpha   90.00
_cell.angle_beta   90.00
_cell.angle_gamma   90.00
#
_symmetry.space_group_name_H-M   'P 1'
#
loop_
_entity.id
_entity.type
_entity.pdbx_description
1 polymer ?
#
loop_
_entity_poly.entity_id
_entity_poly.type
_entity_poly.pdbx_seq_one_letter_code
_entity_poly.pdbx_strand_id
1 'polypeptide(L)'
;MRNETKKLSLRGLLHFLWHESGLTEWTSHWTGKRHWWQVYQHLSEAARRMEVRGQALADRLLIPEPFRAGDKAAIEQRRAQKLVGLFQAAAGAKKLMVLVGEIKEFAEARNGRQVVIKHMPGFRLYLEEPAWRSLQRRFATELMLWQSTETLHLMAIMTIGGTPAGITTINEIALMAVTEHWLPIESAYEQLLVDRLGRLRSKSVKALRFNLPRIHPLANAILPEARPLPCALYIVPPDAGDDFQAALGKMIDARPDLGSWIWRVTEGEMPPLPA
;
A
#
# COMPACT_ATOMS: atom_id res chain seq x y z
N MET A 1 -20.78 -21.94 12.44
CA MET A 1 -19.70 -20.98 12.78
C MET A 1 -20.19 -19.59 12.43
N ARG A 2 -20.28 -18.66 13.40
CA ARG A 2 -20.62 -17.26 13.12
C ARG A 2 -19.55 -16.69 12.20
N ASN A 3 -19.97 -16.25 11.01
CA ASN A 3 -19.10 -15.59 10.05
C ASN A 3 -18.79 -14.19 10.61
N GLU A 4 -17.82 -14.08 11.51
CA GLU A 4 -17.21 -12.79 11.83
C GLU A 4 -16.54 -12.32 10.54
N THR A 5 -17.26 -11.52 9.75
CA THR A 5 -16.67 -10.74 8.66
C THR A 5 -15.50 -9.96 9.24
N LYS A 6 -14.27 -10.48 9.10
CA LYS A 6 -13.05 -9.83 9.58
C LYS A 6 -12.95 -8.48 8.88
N LYS A 7 -13.27 -7.41 9.62
CA LYS A 7 -13.14 -6.05 9.11
C LYS A 7 -11.67 -5.79 8.77
N LEU A 8 -11.40 -5.42 7.52
CA LEU A 8 -10.07 -4.98 7.13
C LEU A 8 -9.70 -3.72 7.91
N SER A 9 -8.44 -3.65 8.38
CA SER A 9 -7.89 -2.38 8.84
C SER A 9 -7.78 -1.41 7.66
N LEU A 10 -7.57 -0.11 7.94
CA LEU A 10 -7.35 0.87 6.86
C LEU A 10 -6.18 0.46 5.96
N ARG A 11 -5.07 -0.04 6.54
CA ARG A 11 -3.95 -0.59 5.76
C ARG A 11 -4.34 -1.87 5.02
N GLY A 12 -5.12 -2.74 5.65
CA GLY A 12 -5.65 -3.95 5.01
C GLY A 12 -6.49 -3.63 3.77
N LEU A 13 -7.25 -2.53 3.78
CA LEU A 13 -7.98 -2.04 2.61
C LEU A 13 -7.02 -1.56 1.51
N LEU A 14 -5.94 -0.86 1.84
CA LEU A 14 -4.91 -0.49 0.86
C LEU A 14 -4.27 -1.73 0.24
N HIS A 15 -3.92 -2.74 1.05
CA HIS A 15 -3.41 -4.02 0.54
C HIS A 15 -4.41 -4.71 -0.38
N PHE A 16 -5.68 -4.72 -0.01
CA PHE A 16 -6.74 -5.32 -0.82
C PHE A 16 -6.94 -4.60 -2.15
N LEU A 17 -6.98 -3.26 -2.16
CA LEU A 17 -7.02 -2.49 -3.40
C LEU A 17 -5.80 -2.80 -4.29
N TRP A 18 -4.60 -2.93 -3.71
CA TRP A 18 -3.39 -3.25 -4.47
C TRP A 18 -3.43 -4.67 -5.07
N HIS A 19 -4.00 -5.63 -4.34
CA HIS A 19 -4.16 -6.99 -4.81
C HIS A 19 -5.20 -7.10 -5.93
N GLU A 20 -6.42 -6.58 -5.71
CA GLU A 20 -7.53 -6.64 -6.68
C GLU A 20 -7.27 -5.85 -7.96
N SER A 21 -6.35 -4.88 -7.89
CA SER A 21 -5.91 -4.10 -9.04
C SER A 21 -4.76 -4.75 -9.82
N GLY A 22 -4.27 -5.92 -9.39
CA GLY A 22 -3.16 -6.62 -10.05
C GLY A 22 -1.79 -5.94 -9.89
N LEU A 23 -1.70 -4.89 -9.07
CA LEU A 23 -0.45 -4.16 -8.84
C LEU A 23 0.59 -4.97 -8.05
N THR A 24 0.19 -6.09 -7.46
CA THR A 24 1.09 -7.07 -6.84
C THR A 24 1.85 -7.95 -7.85
N GLU A 25 1.44 -7.95 -9.11
CA GLU A 25 2.07 -8.77 -10.14
C GLU A 25 3.22 -8.01 -10.81
N TRP A 26 4.26 -8.71 -11.25
CA TRP A 26 5.34 -8.10 -12.02
C TRP A 26 6.05 -9.08 -12.96
N THR A 27 6.52 -8.53 -14.08
CA THR A 27 7.48 -9.12 -15.02
C THR A 27 8.33 -7.98 -15.60
N SER A 28 9.61 -8.24 -15.89
CA SER A 28 10.52 -7.27 -16.51
C SER A 28 10.06 -6.75 -17.88
N HIS A 29 9.09 -7.40 -18.55
CA HIS A 29 8.46 -6.88 -19.76
C HIS A 29 7.66 -5.58 -19.53
N TRP A 30 7.39 -5.23 -18.27
CA TRP A 30 6.69 -4.01 -17.85
C TRP A 30 7.62 -2.88 -17.42
N THR A 31 8.95 -3.08 -17.47
CA THR A 31 9.92 -2.03 -17.18
C THR A 31 9.65 -0.76 -17.99
N GLY A 32 9.60 0.38 -17.32
CA GLY A 32 9.27 1.69 -17.91
C GLY A 32 7.79 1.90 -18.27
N LYS A 33 6.94 0.87 -18.18
CA LYS A 33 5.52 0.97 -18.56
C LYS A 33 4.61 1.30 -17.37
N ARG A 34 4.96 0.85 -16.16
CA ARG A 34 4.16 1.10 -14.96
C ARG A 34 4.56 2.42 -14.28
N HIS A 35 3.68 3.40 -14.37
CA HIS A 35 3.81 4.73 -13.78
C HIS A 35 2.47 5.15 -13.14
N TRP A 36 2.40 6.32 -12.52
CA TRP A 36 1.21 6.74 -11.75
C TRP A 36 -0.11 6.64 -12.53
N TRP A 37 -0.14 6.95 -13.83
CA TRP A 37 -1.37 6.79 -14.63
C TRP A 37 -1.86 5.34 -14.64
N GLN A 38 -0.97 4.35 -14.79
CA GLN A 38 -1.33 2.94 -14.69
C GLN A 38 -1.89 2.62 -13.29
N VAL A 39 -1.18 3.01 -12.23
CA VAL A 39 -1.61 2.79 -10.84
C VAL A 39 -3.00 3.39 -10.60
N TYR A 40 -3.23 4.63 -11.04
CA TYR A 40 -4.50 5.32 -10.96
C TYR A 40 -5.62 4.53 -11.66
N GLN A 41 -5.40 4.04 -12.89
CA GLN A 41 -6.40 3.28 -13.64
C GLN A 41 -6.71 1.95 -12.93
N HIS A 42 -5.68 1.16 -12.61
CA HIS A 42 -5.81 -0.13 -11.94
C HIS A 42 -6.55 -0.02 -10.60
N LEU A 43 -6.19 0.96 -9.77
CA LEU A 43 -6.88 1.21 -8.49
C LEU A 43 -8.31 1.69 -8.68
N SER A 44 -8.56 2.57 -9.67
CA SER A 44 -9.91 3.08 -9.95
C SER A 44 -10.84 1.99 -10.47
N GLU A 45 -10.35 1.09 -11.33
CA GLU A 45 -11.09 -0.06 -11.82
C GLU A 45 -11.39 -1.08 -10.73
N ALA A 46 -10.42 -1.38 -9.87
CA ALA A 46 -10.64 -2.23 -8.70
C ALA A 46 -11.70 -1.62 -7.77
N ALA A 47 -11.60 -0.32 -7.47
CA ALA A 47 -12.55 0.35 -6.58
C ALA A 47 -13.99 0.40 -7.13
N ARG A 48 -14.19 0.41 -8.45
CA ARG A 48 -15.53 0.32 -9.07
C ARG A 48 -16.17 -1.06 -8.91
N ARG A 49 -15.35 -2.12 -8.82
CA ARG A 49 -15.81 -3.50 -8.64
C ARG A 49 -16.05 -3.88 -7.18
N MET A 50 -15.70 -3.00 -6.24
CA MET A 50 -15.81 -3.23 -4.81
C MET A 50 -16.99 -2.48 -4.19
N GLU A 51 -17.63 -3.10 -3.20
CA GLU A 51 -18.70 -2.49 -2.42
C GLU A 51 -18.36 -2.39 -0.93
N VAL A 52 -18.79 -1.29 -0.30
CA VAL A 52 -18.71 -1.08 1.14
C VAL A 52 -20.08 -0.62 1.64
N ARG A 53 -20.73 -1.46 2.47
CA ARG A 53 -22.08 -1.21 3.01
C ARG A 53 -23.12 -0.94 1.90
N GLY A 54 -23.07 -1.73 0.82
CA GLY A 54 -24.03 -1.66 -0.30
C GLY A 54 -23.85 -0.44 -1.22
N GLN A 55 -22.70 0.24 -1.16
CA GLN A 55 -22.33 1.31 -2.08
C GLN A 55 -20.97 1.01 -2.70
N ALA A 56 -20.76 1.41 -3.96
CA ALA A 56 -19.47 1.26 -4.62
C ALA A 56 -18.38 2.02 -3.83
N LEU A 57 -17.23 1.38 -3.63
CA LEU A 57 -16.10 2.02 -2.95
C LEU A 57 -15.63 3.26 -3.72
N ALA A 58 -15.70 3.23 -5.05
CA ALA A 58 -15.35 4.35 -5.93
C ALA A 58 -16.05 5.68 -5.58
N ASP A 59 -17.28 5.63 -5.03
CA ASP A 59 -18.04 6.82 -4.65
C ASP A 59 -17.49 7.49 -3.39
N ARG A 60 -16.80 6.72 -2.55
CA ARG A 60 -16.21 7.19 -1.28
C ARG A 60 -14.69 7.27 -1.33
N LEU A 61 -14.06 6.80 -2.40
CA LEU A 61 -12.61 6.77 -2.59
C LEU A 61 -12.17 7.87 -3.54
N LEU A 62 -11.22 8.70 -3.12
CA LEU A 62 -10.50 9.65 -3.94
C LEU A 62 -9.10 9.11 -4.23
N ILE A 63 -8.76 8.98 -5.51
CA ILE A 63 -7.40 8.70 -5.98
C ILE A 63 -7.00 9.90 -6.84
N PRO A 64 -5.83 10.53 -6.62
CA PRO A 64 -5.37 11.67 -7.41
C PRO A 64 -5.31 11.36 -8.91
N GLU A 65 -6.06 12.11 -9.72
CA GLU A 65 -5.92 12.06 -11.17
C GLU A 65 -4.48 12.43 -11.56
N PRO A 66 -3.88 11.78 -12.58
CA PRO A 66 -2.56 12.14 -13.08
C PRO A 66 -2.50 13.61 -13.48
N PHE A 67 -1.77 14.41 -12.70
CA PHE A 67 -1.71 15.85 -12.88
C PHE A 67 -0.99 16.27 -14.16
N ARG A 68 -1.63 17.18 -14.91
CA ARG A 68 -1.04 17.92 -16.04
C ARG A 68 -1.35 19.40 -15.87
N ALA A 69 -0.37 20.27 -16.10
CA ALA A 69 -0.51 21.71 -15.86
C ALA A 69 -1.66 22.33 -16.67
N GLY A 70 -1.81 21.95 -17.95
CA GLY A 70 -2.90 22.42 -18.81
C GLY A 70 -4.30 22.00 -18.34
N ASP A 71 -4.41 20.88 -17.63
CA ASP A 71 -5.69 20.33 -17.15
C ASP A 71 -5.98 20.72 -15.69
N LYS A 72 -5.13 21.56 -15.06
CA LYS A 72 -5.18 21.86 -13.63
C LYS A 72 -6.58 22.26 -13.17
N ALA A 73 -7.18 23.28 -13.80
CA ALA A 73 -8.48 23.80 -13.40
C ALA A 73 -9.59 22.72 -13.47
N ALA A 74 -9.56 21.88 -14.50
CA ALA A 74 -10.54 20.81 -14.68
C ALA A 74 -10.37 19.69 -13.63
N ILE A 75 -9.13 19.31 -13.31
CA ILE A 75 -8.83 18.35 -12.23
C ILE A 75 -9.29 18.89 -10.87
N GLU A 76 -9.01 20.17 -10.60
CA GLU A 76 -9.42 20.82 -9.34
C GLU A 76 -10.95 20.91 -9.21
N GLN A 77 -11.65 21.22 -10.31
CA GLN A 77 -13.10 21.27 -10.35
C GLN A 77 -13.72 19.89 -10.07
N ARG A 78 -13.26 18.81 -10.75
CA ARG A 78 -13.75 17.45 -10.49
C ARG A 78 -13.49 17.00 -9.06
N ARG A 79 -12.31 17.31 -8.52
CA ARG A 79 -11.99 17.05 -7.11
C ARG A 79 -12.92 17.81 -6.16
N ALA A 80 -13.16 19.09 -6.39
CA ALA A 80 -14.05 19.91 -5.57
C ALA A 80 -15.48 19.36 -5.59
N GLN A 81 -15.99 18.97 -6.76
CA GLN A 81 -17.30 18.33 -6.90
C GLN A 81 -17.38 17.03 -6.09
N LYS A 82 -16.33 16.18 -6.14
CA LYS A 82 -16.29 14.92 -5.39
C LYS A 82 -16.23 15.14 -3.87
N LEU A 83 -15.62 16.23 -3.42
CA LEU A 83 -15.42 16.53 -2.00
C LEU A 83 -16.45 17.49 -1.39
N VAL A 84 -17.35 18.08 -2.19
CA VAL A 84 -18.28 19.14 -1.73
C VAL A 84 -19.07 18.73 -0.49
N GLY A 85 -19.48 17.46 -0.39
CA GLY A 85 -20.24 16.96 0.75
C GLY A 85 -19.45 16.87 2.07
N LEU A 86 -18.11 16.96 2.06
CA LEU A 86 -17.30 16.97 3.27
C LEU A 86 -17.44 18.28 4.06
N PHE A 87 -17.77 19.38 3.38
CA PHE A 87 -17.79 20.73 3.96
C PHE A 87 -19.20 21.22 4.29
N GLN A 88 -20.23 20.44 3.95
CA GLN A 88 -21.61 20.77 4.29
C GLN A 88 -21.84 20.56 5.80
N ALA A 89 -22.55 21.49 6.42
CA ALA A 89 -23.00 21.35 7.80
C ALA A 89 -24.00 20.17 7.87
N ALA A 90 -23.54 19.01 8.33
CA ALA A 90 -24.39 17.83 8.45
C ALA A 90 -25.14 17.86 9.80
N ALA A 91 -26.47 17.78 9.77
CA ALA A 91 -27.27 17.36 10.91
C ALA A 91 -27.09 15.84 11.09
N GLY A 92 -26.00 15.41 11.73
CA GLY A 92 -25.70 13.99 11.94
C GLY A 92 -24.20 13.67 11.94
N ALA A 93 -23.87 12.41 11.62
CA ALA A 93 -22.48 11.96 11.57
C ALA A 93 -21.69 12.70 10.47
N LYS A 94 -20.46 13.14 10.81
CA LYS A 94 -19.55 13.79 9.84
C LYS A 94 -19.35 12.88 8.63
N LYS A 95 -19.56 13.41 7.43
CA LYS A 95 -19.24 12.71 6.18
C LYS A 95 -17.72 12.58 6.09
N LEU A 96 -17.26 11.37 5.80
CA LEU A 96 -15.85 11.05 5.56
C LEU A 96 -15.67 10.47 4.17
N MET A 97 -14.51 10.71 3.58
CA MET A 97 -14.05 10.09 2.35
C MET A 97 -12.76 9.33 2.62
N VAL A 98 -12.46 8.33 1.81
CA VAL A 98 -11.15 7.67 1.80
C VAL A 98 -10.30 8.31 0.70
N LEU A 99 -9.03 8.56 0.95
CA LEU A 99 -8.06 8.99 -0.05
C LEU A 99 -6.92 7.98 -0.11
N VAL A 100 -6.54 7.57 -1.32
CA VAL A 100 -5.31 6.78 -1.59
C VAL A 100 -4.41 7.58 -2.51
N GLY A 101 -3.19 7.87 -2.08
CA GLY A 101 -2.26 8.69 -2.86
C GLY A 101 -0.82 8.56 -2.37
N GLU A 102 0.10 9.00 -3.22
CA GLU A 102 1.52 9.03 -2.90
C GLU A 102 1.87 10.30 -2.11
N ILE A 103 2.54 10.13 -0.97
CA ILE A 103 3.04 11.24 -0.17
C ILE A 103 4.18 11.93 -0.93
N LYS A 104 4.09 13.26 -1.05
CA LYS A 104 5.20 14.11 -1.48
C LYS A 104 6.04 14.53 -0.26
N GLU A 105 5.38 15.05 0.77
CA GLU A 105 6.05 15.56 1.97
C GLU A 105 5.07 15.67 3.16
N PHE A 106 5.65 15.70 4.36
CA PHE A 106 4.97 16.09 5.61
C PHE A 106 5.49 17.47 6.04
N ALA A 107 4.94 18.53 5.44
CA ALA A 107 5.36 19.91 5.72
C ALA A 107 4.93 20.36 7.13
N GLU A 108 5.69 21.28 7.71
CA GLU A 108 5.38 21.84 9.03
C GLU A 108 4.09 22.68 9.02
N ALA A 109 3.35 22.60 10.12
CA ALA A 109 2.21 23.45 10.42
C ALA A 109 2.36 24.02 11.83
N ARG A 110 1.58 25.06 12.17
CA ARG A 110 1.59 25.66 13.53
C ARG A 110 1.33 24.64 14.65
N ASN A 111 0.56 23.60 14.36
CA ASN A 111 0.30 22.47 15.23
C ASN A 111 0.17 21.24 14.32
N GLY A 112 1.02 20.23 14.39
CA GLY A 112 0.97 19.06 13.50
C GLY A 112 1.63 19.26 12.13
N ARG A 113 1.09 18.61 11.09
CA ARG A 113 1.67 18.55 9.74
C ARG A 113 0.66 18.88 8.63
N GLN A 114 1.15 19.48 7.55
CA GLN A 114 0.47 19.50 6.26
C GLN A 114 0.97 18.33 5.43
N VAL A 115 0.10 17.35 5.16
CA VAL A 115 0.38 16.24 4.27
C VAL A 115 0.13 16.67 2.83
N VAL A 116 1.16 16.61 2.00
CA VAL A 116 1.10 16.97 0.58
C VAL A 116 1.11 15.69 -0.25
N ILE A 117 0.12 15.54 -1.12
CA ILE A 117 -0.04 14.37 -1.99
C ILE A 117 0.45 14.72 -3.39
N LYS A 118 1.26 13.84 -4.00
CA LYS A 118 1.64 14.00 -5.41
C LYS A 118 0.39 14.01 -6.30
N HIS A 119 0.46 14.71 -7.43
CA HIS A 119 -0.67 14.94 -8.34
C HIS A 119 -1.86 15.73 -7.76
N MET A 120 -1.74 16.31 -6.56
CA MET A 120 -2.73 17.23 -5.98
C MET A 120 -2.11 18.58 -5.59
N PRO A 121 -1.45 19.30 -6.51
CA PRO A 121 -0.83 20.57 -6.16
C PRO A 121 -1.86 21.56 -5.60
N GLY A 122 -1.48 22.27 -4.54
CA GLY A 122 -2.35 23.26 -3.87
C GLY A 122 -3.41 22.67 -2.93
N PHE A 123 -3.67 21.37 -2.96
CA PHE A 123 -4.59 20.72 -2.04
C PHE A 123 -3.84 20.16 -0.84
N ARG A 124 -4.04 20.75 0.34
CA ARG A 124 -3.31 20.38 1.56
C ARG A 124 -4.24 19.66 2.54
N LEU A 125 -3.71 18.63 3.18
CA LEU A 125 -4.41 17.80 4.15
C LEU A 125 -3.78 18.01 5.52
N TYR A 126 -4.58 18.39 6.50
CA TYR A 126 -4.07 18.67 7.84
C TYR A 126 -4.07 17.41 8.72
N LEU A 127 -2.94 17.10 9.34
CA LEU A 127 -2.76 16.02 10.30
C LEU A 127 -2.34 16.60 11.65
N GLU A 128 -3.12 16.36 12.69
CA GLU A 128 -2.82 16.87 14.03
C GLU A 128 -1.56 16.23 14.64
N GLU A 129 -0.89 16.96 15.52
CA GLU A 129 0.37 16.54 16.13
C GLU A 129 0.30 15.17 16.85
N PRO A 130 -0.73 14.83 17.65
CA PRO A 130 -0.84 13.51 18.25
C PRO A 130 -0.96 12.38 17.22
N ALA A 131 -1.69 12.64 16.13
CA ALA A 131 -1.85 11.68 15.04
C ALA A 131 -0.55 11.51 14.25
N TRP A 132 0.20 12.60 14.03
CA TRP A 132 1.54 12.56 13.44
C TRP A 132 2.52 11.72 14.26
N ARG A 133 2.61 11.93 15.58
CA ARG A 133 3.48 11.12 16.46
C ARG A 133 3.09 9.65 16.44
N SER A 134 1.79 9.35 16.44
CA SER A 134 1.27 7.98 16.34
C SER A 134 1.65 7.33 15.00
N LEU A 135 1.53 8.07 13.90
CA LEU A 135 1.94 7.62 12.56
C LEU A 135 3.44 7.29 12.52
N GLN A 136 4.29 8.19 13.03
CA GLN A 136 5.74 7.98 13.07
C GLN A 136 6.12 6.70 13.82
N ARG A 137 5.50 6.45 14.97
CA ARG A 137 5.75 5.23 15.76
C ARG A 137 5.24 3.97 15.07
N ARG A 138 4.04 4.01 14.49
CA ARG A 138 3.39 2.82 13.89
C ARG A 138 4.00 2.42 12.54
N PHE A 139 4.52 3.39 11.80
CA PHE A 139 5.03 3.22 10.44
C PHE A 139 6.50 3.66 10.32
N ALA A 140 7.26 3.49 11.40
CA ALA A 140 8.68 3.86 11.43
C ALA A 140 9.46 3.18 10.30
N THR A 141 9.20 1.89 10.03
CA THR A 141 9.86 1.14 8.97
C THR A 141 9.56 1.72 7.58
N GLU A 142 8.30 1.99 7.26
CA GLU A 142 7.90 2.54 5.97
C GLU A 142 8.49 3.95 5.75
N LEU A 143 8.54 4.77 6.80
CA LEU A 143 9.17 6.10 6.76
C LEU A 143 10.69 6.00 6.56
N MET A 144 11.38 5.10 7.28
CA MET A 144 12.82 4.89 7.11
C MET A 144 13.18 4.37 5.73
N LEU A 145 12.39 3.44 5.18
CA LEU A 145 12.57 2.96 3.80
C LEU A 145 12.42 4.12 2.81
N TRP A 146 11.34 4.89 2.92
CA TRP A 146 11.11 6.03 2.02
C TRP A 146 12.21 7.11 2.10
N GLN A 147 12.79 7.33 3.28
CA GLN A 147 13.86 8.30 3.48
C GLN A 147 15.24 7.81 3.01
N SER A 148 15.42 6.50 2.79
CA SER A 148 16.74 5.94 2.44
C SER A 148 17.11 6.15 0.97
N THR A 149 16.13 6.39 0.09
CA THR A 149 16.33 6.60 -1.34
C THR A 149 15.14 7.31 -1.97
N GLU A 150 15.40 8.16 -2.97
CA GLU A 150 14.34 8.86 -3.72
C GLU A 150 13.55 7.95 -4.67
N THR A 151 14.04 6.74 -4.95
CA THR A 151 13.40 5.77 -5.86
C THR A 151 12.20 5.06 -5.25
N LEU A 152 12.07 5.06 -3.91
CA LEU A 152 10.93 4.47 -3.23
C LEU A 152 9.77 5.46 -3.11
N HIS A 153 8.55 4.94 -3.24
CA HIS A 153 7.32 5.68 -3.06
C HIS A 153 6.74 5.40 -1.67
N LEU A 154 6.16 6.42 -1.04
CA LEU A 154 5.37 6.27 0.17
C LEU A 154 3.89 6.41 -0.16
N MET A 155 3.20 5.29 -0.26
CA MET A 155 1.76 5.27 -0.46
C MET A 155 1.04 5.45 0.87
N ALA A 156 -0.02 6.25 0.86
CA ALA A 156 -0.89 6.44 2.01
C ALA A 156 -2.33 6.13 1.65
N ILE A 157 -3.04 5.54 2.61
CA ILE A 157 -4.49 5.50 2.65
C ILE A 157 -4.95 6.26 3.89
N MET A 158 -5.97 7.10 3.74
CA MET A 158 -6.44 7.95 4.83
C MET A 158 -7.94 8.18 4.77
N THR A 159 -8.56 8.36 5.93
CA THR A 159 -9.91 8.91 6.02
C THR A 159 -9.81 10.42 6.19
N ILE A 160 -10.54 11.17 5.36
CA ILE A 160 -10.54 12.63 5.35
C ILE A 160 -11.93 13.18 5.63
N GLY A 161 -11.96 14.29 6.37
CA GLY A 161 -13.16 15.08 6.65
C GLY A 161 -12.95 16.55 6.29
N GLY A 162 -14.05 17.32 6.30
CA GLY A 162 -14.03 18.76 6.13
C GLY A 162 -14.39 19.48 7.43
N THR A 163 -13.83 20.67 7.63
CA THR A 163 -14.30 21.63 8.64
C THR A 163 -15.20 22.68 7.99
N PRO A 164 -16.07 23.36 8.76
CA PRO A 164 -16.85 24.49 8.25
C PRO A 164 -16.00 25.64 7.68
N ALA A 165 -14.73 25.73 8.08
CA ALA A 165 -13.76 26.68 7.56
C ALA A 165 -13.14 26.26 6.20
N GLY A 166 -13.61 25.17 5.60
CA GLY A 166 -13.10 24.66 4.32
C GLY A 166 -11.77 23.91 4.41
N ILE A 167 -11.30 23.59 5.62
CA ILE A 167 -10.05 22.86 5.82
C ILE A 167 -10.30 21.36 5.74
N THR A 168 -9.51 20.63 4.97
CA THR A 168 -9.54 19.16 4.94
C THR A 168 -8.61 18.59 5.99
N THR A 169 -9.14 17.74 6.86
CA THR A 169 -8.40 17.10 7.96
C THR A 169 -8.30 15.61 7.74
N ILE A 170 -7.20 15.00 8.18
CA ILE A 170 -6.99 13.56 8.21
C ILE A 170 -7.45 13.03 9.57
N ASN A 171 -8.37 12.06 9.55
CA ASN A 171 -8.89 11.40 10.74
C ASN A 171 -8.07 10.16 11.09
N GLU A 172 -7.79 9.33 10.09
CA GLU A 172 -6.91 8.16 10.20
C GLU A 172 -6.01 8.08 8.98
N ILE A 173 -4.79 7.57 9.17
CA ILE A 173 -3.82 7.37 8.09
C ILE A 173 -3.04 6.08 8.32
N ALA A 174 -2.76 5.37 7.23
CA ALA A 174 -1.85 4.25 7.18
C ALA A 174 -0.93 4.36 5.97
N LEU A 175 0.29 3.83 6.09
CA LEU A 175 1.34 3.92 5.09
C LEU A 175 1.71 2.54 4.54
N MET A 176 2.27 2.54 3.34
CA MET A 176 2.88 1.39 2.66
C MET A 176 4.05 1.90 1.82
N ALA A 177 5.25 1.35 2.05
CA ALA A 177 6.40 1.61 1.19
C ALA A 177 6.28 0.77 -0.08
N VAL A 178 6.65 1.35 -1.22
CA VAL A 178 6.46 0.76 -2.54
C VAL A 178 7.69 1.04 -3.41
N THR A 179 8.16 0.05 -4.17
CA THR A 179 9.31 0.22 -5.08
C THR A 179 8.98 1.05 -6.31
N GLU A 180 9.99 1.45 -7.09
CA GLU A 180 9.82 2.13 -8.38
C GLU A 180 8.92 1.37 -9.38
N HIS A 181 8.76 0.05 -9.19
CA HIS A 181 7.88 -0.82 -9.99
C HIS A 181 6.47 -0.96 -9.39
N TRP A 182 6.13 -0.11 -8.42
CA TRP A 182 4.85 -0.08 -7.72
C TRP A 182 4.53 -1.37 -6.94
N LEU A 183 5.56 -2.11 -6.52
CA LEU A 183 5.43 -3.30 -5.69
C LEU A 183 5.60 -2.96 -4.20
N PRO A 184 4.65 -3.34 -3.32
CA PRO A 184 4.78 -3.08 -1.89
C PRO A 184 5.96 -3.82 -1.27
N ILE A 185 6.64 -3.16 -0.33
CA ILE A 185 7.73 -3.73 0.47
C ILE A 185 7.57 -3.38 1.94
N GLU A 186 8.06 -4.26 2.79
CA GLU A 186 7.92 -4.17 4.25
C GLU A 186 9.25 -4.11 5.01
N SER A 187 10.37 -4.32 4.33
CA SER A 187 11.74 -4.25 4.87
C SER A 187 12.77 -4.06 3.76
N ALA A 188 13.99 -3.68 4.12
CA ALA A 188 15.11 -3.60 3.18
C ALA A 188 15.48 -4.98 2.60
N TYR A 189 15.31 -6.05 3.37
CA TYR A 189 15.50 -7.42 2.88
C TYR A 189 14.47 -7.77 1.81
N GLU A 190 13.21 -7.42 2.03
CA GLU A 190 12.18 -7.64 1.01
C GLU A 190 12.40 -6.80 -0.23
N GLN A 191 12.93 -5.58 -0.10
CA GLN A 191 13.37 -4.78 -1.24
C GLN A 191 14.42 -5.53 -2.08
N LEU A 192 15.45 -6.12 -1.48
CA LEU A 192 16.46 -6.91 -2.21
C LEU A 192 15.84 -8.07 -3.00
N LEU A 193 14.86 -8.77 -2.40
CA LEU A 193 14.12 -9.83 -3.09
C LEU A 193 13.32 -9.26 -4.26
N VAL A 194 12.54 -8.20 -4.04
CA VAL A 194 11.70 -7.57 -5.05
C VAL A 194 12.53 -6.99 -6.20
N ASP A 195 13.72 -6.45 -5.92
CA ASP A 195 14.64 -5.94 -6.95
C ASP A 195 15.19 -7.07 -7.83
N ARG A 196 15.46 -8.26 -7.27
CA ARG A 196 15.83 -9.43 -8.09
C ARG A 196 14.64 -9.96 -8.89
N LEU A 197 13.46 -10.03 -8.30
CA LEU A 197 12.21 -10.37 -9.01
C LEU A 197 11.91 -9.38 -10.14
N GLY A 198 12.27 -8.11 -9.95
CA GLY A 198 12.13 -7.03 -10.92
C GLY A 198 12.78 -7.31 -12.27
N ARG A 199 13.85 -8.14 -12.26
CA ARG A 199 14.67 -8.48 -13.42
C ARG A 199 14.23 -9.77 -14.12
N LEU A 200 13.31 -10.54 -13.53
CA LEU A 200 12.83 -11.78 -14.11
C LEU A 200 11.89 -11.53 -15.28
N ARG A 201 11.99 -12.34 -16.33
CA ARG A 201 11.04 -12.35 -17.45
C ARG A 201 9.76 -13.09 -17.09
N SER A 202 9.86 -14.15 -16.28
CA SER A 202 8.70 -14.86 -15.75
C SER A 202 7.88 -13.96 -14.84
N LYS A 203 6.59 -14.29 -14.71
CA LYS A 203 5.70 -13.55 -13.82
C LYS A 203 6.06 -13.85 -12.37
N SER A 204 6.04 -12.83 -11.52
CA SER A 204 6.07 -12.94 -10.06
C SER A 204 4.84 -12.28 -9.46
N VAL A 205 4.41 -12.77 -8.30
CA VAL A 205 3.25 -12.23 -7.56
C VAL A 205 3.69 -11.94 -6.13
N LYS A 206 3.74 -10.65 -5.75
CA LYS A 206 4.01 -10.20 -4.40
C LYS A 206 2.81 -10.52 -3.50
N ALA A 207 3.02 -11.23 -2.40
CA ALA A 207 1.94 -11.37 -1.42
C ALA A 207 1.90 -10.17 -0.46
N LEU A 208 0.72 -9.93 0.11
CA LEU A 208 0.48 -8.85 1.06
C LEU A 208 -0.07 -9.41 2.35
N ARG A 209 0.27 -8.77 3.47
CA ARG A 209 -0.18 -9.21 4.80
C ARG A 209 -1.69 -9.01 5.04
N PHE A 210 -2.32 -8.06 4.35
CA PHE A 210 -3.64 -7.54 4.73
C PHE A 210 -3.66 -7.10 6.20
N ASN A 211 -4.21 -7.92 7.10
CA ASN A 211 -4.23 -7.71 8.56
C ASN A 211 -3.26 -8.61 9.35
N LEU A 212 -2.47 -9.47 8.69
CA LEU A 212 -1.54 -10.38 9.35
C LEU A 212 -0.44 -9.58 10.07
N PRO A 213 -0.21 -9.80 11.38
CA PRO A 213 0.88 -9.16 12.12
C PRO A 213 2.26 -9.47 11.55
N ARG A 214 3.21 -8.52 11.69
CA ARG A 214 4.60 -8.66 11.20
C ARG A 214 5.37 -9.84 11.82
N ILE A 215 5.00 -10.22 13.04
CA ILE A 215 5.59 -11.35 13.78
C ILE A 215 5.26 -12.73 13.18
N HIS A 216 4.30 -12.81 12.25
CA HIS A 216 4.00 -14.06 11.56
C HIS A 216 4.71 -14.12 10.21
N PRO A 217 5.16 -15.30 9.77
CA PRO A 217 5.68 -15.48 8.43
C PRO A 217 4.59 -15.23 7.37
N LEU A 218 5.01 -14.80 6.18
CA LEU A 218 4.22 -14.86 4.96
C LEU A 218 5.11 -15.36 3.82
N ALA A 219 4.51 -15.92 2.76
CA ALA A 219 5.22 -16.03 1.49
C ALA A 219 5.40 -14.60 0.94
N ASN A 220 6.62 -14.07 0.88
CA ASN A 220 6.88 -12.71 0.41
C ASN A 220 6.47 -12.54 -1.06
N ALA A 221 6.71 -13.56 -1.88
CA ALA A 221 6.28 -13.61 -3.27
C ALA A 221 6.06 -15.07 -3.71
N ILE A 222 5.38 -15.25 -4.85
CA ILE A 222 5.22 -16.52 -5.54
C ILE A 222 5.72 -16.38 -6.97
N LEU A 223 6.45 -17.39 -7.44
CA LEU A 223 6.81 -17.61 -8.83
C LEU A 223 5.87 -18.67 -9.42
N PRO A 224 4.73 -18.28 -10.02
CA PRO A 224 3.73 -19.22 -10.54
C PRO A 224 4.25 -20.14 -11.64
N GLU A 225 5.27 -19.71 -12.38
CA GLU A 225 5.80 -20.42 -13.56
C GLU A 225 7.05 -21.25 -13.25
N ALA A 226 7.53 -21.24 -12.00
CA ALA A 226 8.70 -22.02 -11.59
C ALA A 226 8.49 -23.53 -11.81
N ARG A 227 9.57 -24.25 -12.09
CA ARG A 227 9.55 -25.70 -12.34
C ARG A 227 10.35 -26.47 -11.28
N PRO A 228 9.94 -27.70 -10.91
CA PRO A 228 8.82 -28.48 -11.45
C PRO A 228 7.42 -28.04 -10.98
N LEU A 229 7.35 -27.29 -9.87
CA LEU A 229 6.13 -26.75 -9.26
C LEU A 229 6.29 -25.24 -9.02
N PRO A 230 5.19 -24.47 -8.96
CA PRO A 230 5.23 -23.08 -8.53
C PRO A 230 5.96 -22.92 -7.19
N CYS A 231 6.71 -21.83 -7.01
CA CYS A 231 7.57 -21.67 -5.84
C CYS A 231 7.16 -20.46 -4.99
N ALA A 232 6.95 -20.68 -3.69
CA ALA A 232 6.78 -19.63 -2.70
C ALA A 232 8.13 -19.21 -2.12
N LEU A 233 8.36 -17.90 -2.06
CA LEU A 233 9.60 -17.29 -1.60
C LEU A 233 9.39 -16.71 -0.21
N TYR A 234 10.20 -17.14 0.76
CA TYR A 234 10.10 -16.73 2.16
C TYR A 234 11.38 -16.03 2.60
N ILE A 235 11.24 -14.99 3.41
CA ILE A 235 12.34 -14.31 4.10
C ILE A 235 12.19 -14.55 5.59
N VAL A 236 13.27 -15.04 6.20
CA VAL A 236 13.39 -15.14 7.66
C VAL A 236 14.24 -13.94 8.13
N PRO A 237 13.62 -12.97 8.83
CA PRO A 237 14.33 -11.77 9.25
C PRO A 237 15.31 -12.06 10.42
N PRO A 238 16.26 -11.15 10.70
CA PRO A 238 17.25 -11.36 11.75
C PRO A 238 16.70 -11.51 13.17
N ASP A 239 15.53 -10.95 13.43
CA ASP A 239 14.82 -11.00 14.72
C ASP A 239 13.84 -12.17 14.82
N ALA A 240 13.83 -13.08 13.84
CA ALA A 240 12.96 -14.25 13.86
C ALA A 240 13.37 -15.25 14.95
N GLY A 241 12.53 -15.37 15.99
CA GLY A 241 12.65 -16.40 17.02
C GLY A 241 12.03 -17.75 16.63
N ASP A 242 12.09 -18.71 17.54
CA ASP A 242 11.63 -20.10 17.33
C ASP A 242 10.16 -20.18 16.93
N ASP A 243 9.29 -19.34 17.49
CA ASP A 243 7.87 -19.28 17.14
C ASP A 243 7.65 -18.91 15.67
N PHE A 244 8.46 -17.99 15.13
CA PHE A 244 8.39 -17.61 13.72
C PHE A 244 8.81 -18.79 12.84
N GLN A 245 9.88 -19.50 13.22
CA GLN A 245 10.38 -20.67 12.49
C GLN A 245 9.36 -21.80 12.48
N ALA A 246 8.77 -22.11 13.63
CA ALA A 246 7.74 -23.15 13.76
C ALA A 246 6.49 -22.81 12.94
N ALA A 247 6.07 -21.54 12.95
CA ALA A 247 4.96 -21.07 12.13
C ALA A 247 5.29 -21.17 10.62
N LEU A 248 6.53 -20.86 10.22
CA LEU A 248 6.98 -20.96 8.83
C LEU A 248 6.97 -22.42 8.36
N GLY A 249 7.49 -23.34 9.17
CA GLY A 249 7.45 -24.78 8.88
C GLY A 249 6.02 -25.27 8.65
N LYS A 250 5.10 -24.96 9.58
CA LYS A 250 3.67 -25.31 9.44
C LYS A 250 3.03 -24.74 8.17
N MET A 251 3.40 -23.51 7.78
CA MET A 251 2.90 -22.89 6.55
C MET A 251 3.38 -23.60 5.28
N ILE A 252 4.64 -24.03 5.27
CA ILE A 252 5.24 -24.77 4.15
C ILE A 252 4.63 -26.17 4.06
N ASP A 253 4.55 -26.89 5.18
CA ASP A 253 3.98 -28.25 5.24
C ASP A 253 2.50 -28.28 4.81
N ALA A 254 1.77 -27.20 5.04
CA ALA A 254 0.38 -27.06 4.61
C ALA A 254 0.19 -26.87 3.10
N ARG A 255 1.27 -26.65 2.33
CA ARG A 255 1.26 -26.39 0.88
C ARG A 255 2.25 -27.27 0.12
N PRO A 256 2.08 -28.61 0.13
CA PRO A 256 2.96 -29.54 -0.59
C PRO A 256 2.87 -29.37 -2.12
N ASP A 257 1.87 -28.63 -2.62
CA ASP A 257 1.70 -28.24 -4.02
C ASP A 257 2.66 -27.12 -4.47
N LEU A 258 3.37 -26.47 -3.53
CA LEU A 258 4.34 -25.41 -3.81
C LEU A 258 5.75 -25.83 -3.40
N GLY A 259 6.73 -25.51 -4.25
CA GLY A 259 8.13 -25.50 -3.84
C GLY A 259 8.39 -24.37 -2.83
N SER A 260 9.32 -24.58 -1.90
CA SER A 260 9.73 -23.56 -0.93
C SER A 260 11.16 -23.08 -1.20
N TRP A 261 11.30 -21.77 -1.33
CA TRP A 261 12.60 -21.11 -1.33
C TRP A 261 12.67 -20.21 -0.11
N ILE A 262 13.74 -20.33 0.67
CA ILE A 262 13.86 -19.63 1.94
C ILE A 262 15.19 -18.90 1.95
N TRP A 263 15.14 -17.59 2.19
CA TRP A 263 16.32 -16.80 2.53
C TRP A 263 16.32 -16.47 4.01
N ARG A 264 17.34 -16.98 4.70
CA ARG A 264 17.62 -16.70 6.11
C ARG A 264 18.69 -15.62 6.18
N VAL A 265 18.29 -14.41 6.54
CA VAL A 265 19.14 -13.21 6.43
C VAL A 265 20.42 -13.34 7.27
N THR A 266 20.37 -14.06 8.39
CA THR A 266 21.50 -14.28 9.31
C THR A 266 22.46 -15.37 8.86
N GLU A 267 22.09 -16.20 7.88
CA GLU A 267 22.89 -17.36 7.45
C GLU A 267 23.70 -17.09 6.17
N GLY A 268 23.54 -15.91 5.57
CA GLY A 268 24.36 -15.48 4.44
C GLY A 268 23.60 -14.68 3.39
N GLU A 269 24.21 -14.59 2.22
CA GLU A 269 23.64 -13.88 1.08
C GLU A 269 22.35 -14.53 0.57
N MET A 270 21.51 -13.73 -0.09
CA MET A 270 20.27 -14.21 -0.67
C MET A 270 20.55 -15.27 -1.75
N PRO A 271 19.99 -16.50 -1.62
CA PRO A 271 20.21 -17.58 -2.59
C PRO A 271 19.79 -17.18 -4.02
N PRO A 272 20.27 -17.88 -5.06
CA PRO A 272 19.75 -17.69 -6.41
C PRO A 272 18.24 -17.99 -6.44
N LEU A 273 17.50 -17.24 -7.24
CA LEU A 273 16.06 -17.46 -7.41
C LEU A 273 15.83 -18.77 -8.19
N PRO A 274 14.72 -19.48 -7.92
CA PRO A 274 14.32 -20.64 -8.72
C PRO A 274 14.15 -20.25 -10.19
N ALA A 275 14.49 -21.18 -11.09
CA ALA A 275 14.31 -21.03 -12.53
C ALA A 275 12.84 -21.18 -12.95
#